data_AF-A0A833TYE1-F1
#
_entry.id   AF-A0A833TYE1-F1
#
_cell.length_a   1.000
_cell.length_b   1.000
_cell.length_c   1.000
_cell.angle_alpha   90.00
_cell.angle_beta   90.00
_cell.angle_gamma   90.00
#
_symmetry.space_group_name_H-M   'P 1'
#
loop_
_entity.id
_entity.type
_entity.pdbx_description
1 polymer ?
#
loop_
_entity_poly.entity_id
_entity_poly.type
_entity_poly.pdbx_seq_one_letter_code
_entity_poly.pdbx_strand_id
1 'polypeptide(L)'
;IICVSLACSHTQNPSRREMDIDGEAEENSRRVQVRFVTKLKPPLKAPPTSIAIPPNLTRLGLSTLVNNLLQSAGNPDWKLEPFDFLIDGELVRMSLEKFLLAKGISAEKVLEIEYIKAVAPRKEEEPSFHDDWVSAVDGSDPRFIVTGCYDGLARLWKASGVCTHVLEGHSDVVASVGIINPEGAEAVTLATASKDRTLRLWKFDTEEPINNPINIRAFKILRGHRESVQSVAAQKSGDMVCSGSWDSTINLWRTNDNTDGDLVSIKKRKVNDQADESQLEGEAMSTLVGHTQCVSSVVWPQHDTIYSASWDHSVRRWDVETGKDLTDIFCGKVLTCIDVGGESSALIAAGASDPILRIWDPRKPGTSAPVFQFSSHTSWVSACKWHKKSWFHLATASYDGKVMLWDLRTAWPLAIIESHKDKVLCADWWRGDSVVSGGADSKLSISSGIPVL
;
A
#
# COMPACT_ATOMS: atom_id res chain seq x y z
N ILE A 1 -28.77 -30.70 -28.13
CA ILE A 1 -29.42 -31.95 -28.62
C ILE A 1 -28.70 -32.35 -29.91
N ILE A 2 -28.13 -33.53 -30.15
CA ILE A 2 -27.64 -34.68 -29.33
C ILE A 2 -26.39 -35.13 -30.14
N CYS A 3 -25.16 -35.06 -29.62
CA CYS A 3 -24.47 -35.97 -28.69
C CYS A 3 -24.28 -37.42 -29.21
N VAL A 4 -23.06 -37.97 -29.09
CA VAL A 4 -22.67 -39.41 -29.21
C VAL A 4 -22.76 -39.98 -30.65
N SER A 5 -21.78 -40.70 -31.23
CA SER A 5 -21.12 -41.90 -30.70
C SER A 5 -19.79 -42.26 -31.39
N LEU A 6 -18.87 -42.87 -30.63
CA LEU A 6 -17.83 -43.75 -31.18
C LEU A 6 -18.45 -45.09 -31.62
N ALA A 7 -17.76 -45.80 -32.52
CA ALA A 7 -17.88 -47.25 -32.67
C ALA A 7 -16.49 -47.85 -32.97
N CYS A 8 -16.07 -48.83 -32.16
CA CYS A 8 -14.84 -49.58 -32.37
C CYS A 8 -15.13 -50.92 -33.07
N SER A 9 -14.19 -51.43 -33.88
CA SER A 9 -13.94 -52.88 -33.94
C SER A 9 -12.56 -53.24 -34.53
N HIS A 10 -11.86 -54.08 -33.76
CA HIS A 10 -10.79 -55.04 -34.08
C HIS A 10 -9.85 -54.88 -35.28
N THR A 11 -8.54 -55.00 -35.01
CA THR A 11 -7.73 -56.16 -35.49
C THR A 11 -6.50 -56.49 -34.61
N GLN A 12 -6.46 -57.75 -34.19
CA GLN A 12 -5.34 -58.66 -33.87
C GLN A 12 -3.93 -58.17 -33.42
N ASN A 13 -3.48 -58.77 -32.32
CA ASN A 13 -2.08 -58.92 -31.86
C ASN A 13 -1.22 -59.75 -32.83
N PRO A 14 0.13 -59.57 -32.82
CA PRO A 14 0.95 -60.73 -32.45
C PRO A 14 2.20 -60.44 -31.58
N SER A 15 2.41 -61.33 -30.60
CA SER A 15 3.68 -61.87 -30.07
C SER A 15 4.87 -60.97 -29.68
N ARG A 16 5.15 -60.98 -28.35
CA ARG A 16 6.47 -61.17 -27.70
C ARG A 16 7.72 -60.56 -28.34
N ARG A 17 8.28 -59.56 -27.65
CA ARG A 17 9.68 -59.60 -27.18
C ARG A 17 9.74 -59.20 -25.72
N GLU A 18 10.21 -60.11 -24.87
CA GLU A 18 10.82 -59.74 -23.60
C GLU A 18 12.20 -59.14 -23.93
N MET A 19 12.51 -57.98 -23.37
CA MET A 19 13.88 -57.54 -23.16
C MET A 19 13.92 -56.79 -21.83
N ASP A 20 14.84 -57.24 -21.00
CA ASP A 20 15.12 -56.80 -19.64
C ASP A 20 15.46 -55.29 -19.58
N ILE A 21 14.88 -54.55 -18.63
CA ILE A 21 15.47 -54.15 -17.32
C ILE A 21 16.36 -52.89 -17.41
N ASP A 22 16.20 -52.02 -16.42
CA ASP A 22 17.05 -50.87 -16.04
C ASP A 22 17.22 -49.72 -17.05
N GLY A 23 16.15 -48.90 -17.13
CA GLY A 23 16.21 -47.49 -17.57
C GLY A 23 15.92 -46.46 -16.47
N GLU A 24 15.63 -46.87 -15.24
CA GLU A 24 15.22 -45.99 -14.12
C GLU A 24 16.32 -45.81 -13.04
N ALA A 25 17.58 -45.98 -13.41
CA ALA A 25 18.70 -45.93 -12.47
C ALA A 25 19.87 -45.07 -12.97
N GLU A 26 19.67 -43.75 -13.16
CA GLU A 26 20.75 -42.75 -12.99
C GLU A 26 20.32 -41.27 -12.93
N GLU A 27 19.16 -40.93 -12.35
CA GLU A 27 19.02 -39.60 -11.72
C GLU A 27 19.83 -39.60 -10.40
N ASN A 28 21.15 -39.53 -10.53
CA ASN A 28 22.09 -39.38 -9.42
C ASN A 28 21.92 -37.96 -8.84
N SER A 29 20.83 -37.78 -8.08
CA SER A 29 20.27 -36.48 -7.72
C SER A 29 21.34 -35.55 -7.14
N ARG A 30 21.67 -34.47 -7.85
CA ARG A 30 22.75 -33.54 -7.52
C ARG A 30 22.40 -32.76 -6.25
N ARG A 31 22.65 -33.33 -5.07
CA ARG A 31 22.28 -32.71 -3.78
C ARG A 31 23.17 -31.51 -3.49
N VAL A 32 22.56 -30.43 -3.00
CA VAL A 32 23.26 -29.22 -2.54
C VAL A 32 23.34 -29.28 -1.02
N GLN A 33 24.53 -29.02 -0.46
CA GLN A 33 24.69 -28.86 0.98
C GLN A 33 24.21 -27.47 1.38
N VAL A 34 23.21 -27.39 2.24
CA VAL A 34 22.64 -26.11 2.71
C VAL A 34 22.62 -26.04 4.23
N ARG A 35 22.70 -24.82 4.75
CA ARG A 35 22.51 -24.50 6.16
C ARG A 35 21.45 -23.41 6.27
N PHE A 36 20.38 -23.68 7.01
CA PHE A 36 19.36 -22.67 7.27
C PHE A 36 19.80 -21.74 8.40
N VAL A 37 19.78 -20.45 8.14
CA VAL A 37 20.09 -19.40 9.12
C VAL A 37 18.91 -18.44 9.24
N THR A 38 18.77 -17.76 10.37
CA THR A 38 17.71 -16.75 10.54
C THR A 38 18.07 -15.73 11.60
N LYS A 39 17.53 -14.51 11.45
CA LYS A 39 17.51 -13.46 12.45
C LYS A 39 16.30 -13.56 13.39
N LEU A 40 15.38 -14.49 13.15
CA LEU A 40 14.21 -14.74 14.00
C LEU A 40 14.62 -15.28 15.39
N LYS A 41 13.90 -14.84 16.42
CA LYS A 41 14.08 -15.32 17.81
C LYS A 41 13.48 -16.72 18.00
N PRO A 42 13.95 -17.52 18.98
CA PRO A 42 13.28 -18.77 19.37
C PRO A 42 11.78 -18.54 19.66
N PRO A 43 10.89 -19.49 19.35
CA PRO A 43 11.15 -20.84 18.86
C PRO A 43 11.44 -20.97 17.35
N LEU A 44 11.40 -19.87 16.58
CA LEU A 44 11.53 -19.88 15.11
C LEU A 44 12.95 -20.17 14.59
N LYS A 45 13.87 -20.66 15.42
CA LYS A 45 15.29 -20.86 15.08
C LYS A 45 15.61 -22.35 14.95
N ALA A 46 15.79 -22.81 13.71
CA ALA A 46 16.15 -24.18 13.39
C ALA A 46 17.58 -24.52 13.89
N PRO A 47 17.90 -25.80 14.11
CA PRO A 47 19.26 -26.22 14.40
C PRO A 47 20.23 -25.79 13.29
N PRO A 48 21.46 -25.34 13.59
CA PRO A 48 22.43 -24.86 12.61
C PRO A 48 23.14 -26.01 11.85
N THR A 49 22.42 -27.10 11.57
CA THR A 49 22.93 -28.28 10.89
C THR A 49 22.99 -28.07 9.39
N SER A 50 24.03 -28.60 8.75
CA SER A 50 24.11 -28.69 7.29
C SER A 50 23.38 -29.94 6.80
N ILE A 51 22.50 -29.78 5.80
CA ILE A 51 21.73 -30.89 5.22
C ILE A 51 21.85 -30.91 3.69
N ALA A 52 21.80 -32.10 3.10
CA ALA A 52 21.87 -32.31 1.66
C ALA A 52 20.46 -32.32 1.03
N ILE A 53 20.09 -31.30 0.26
CA ILE A 53 18.75 -31.16 -0.32
C ILE A 53 18.75 -31.27 -1.86
N PRO A 54 17.64 -31.70 -2.49
CA PRO A 54 17.46 -31.58 -3.93
C PRO A 54 17.46 -30.12 -4.40
N PRO A 55 18.09 -29.79 -5.54
CA PRO A 55 18.20 -28.42 -6.05
C PRO A 55 16.93 -27.96 -6.78
N ASN A 56 16.06 -28.87 -7.19
CA ASN A 56 14.77 -28.55 -7.80
C ASN A 56 13.75 -27.97 -6.80
N LEU A 57 14.03 -27.99 -5.49
CA LEU A 57 13.13 -27.43 -4.48
C LEU A 57 12.85 -25.95 -4.71
N THR A 58 11.56 -25.61 -4.62
CA THR A 58 11.04 -24.25 -4.64
C THR A 58 10.85 -23.74 -3.21
N ARG A 59 10.48 -22.45 -3.07
CA ARG A 59 10.06 -21.81 -1.82
C ARG A 59 9.20 -22.71 -0.92
N LEU A 60 8.19 -23.38 -1.47
CA LEU A 60 7.29 -24.24 -0.69
C LEU A 60 8.02 -25.47 -0.12
N GLY A 61 8.83 -26.15 -0.93
CA GLY A 61 9.62 -27.30 -0.49
C GLY A 61 10.66 -26.94 0.58
N LEU A 62 11.33 -25.80 0.42
CA LEU A 62 12.23 -25.25 1.45
C LEU A 62 11.46 -24.90 2.74
N SER A 63 10.25 -24.34 2.63
CA SER A 63 9.38 -24.05 3.78
C SER A 63 8.99 -25.32 4.52
N THR A 64 8.64 -26.41 3.83
CA THR A 64 8.35 -27.70 4.46
C THR A 64 9.57 -28.25 5.21
N LEU A 65 10.78 -28.15 4.63
CA LEU A 65 12.01 -28.57 5.31
C LEU A 65 12.28 -27.79 6.60
N VAL A 66 12.17 -26.45 6.57
CA VAL A 66 12.36 -25.63 7.78
C VAL A 66 11.32 -25.97 8.85
N ASN A 67 10.05 -26.19 8.48
CA ASN A 67 9.02 -26.60 9.44
C ASN A 67 9.33 -27.96 10.09
N ASN A 68 9.77 -28.95 9.30
CA ASN A 68 10.17 -30.26 9.82
C ASN A 68 11.36 -30.15 10.80
N LEU A 69 12.36 -29.31 10.48
CA LEU A 69 13.48 -29.03 11.37
C LEU A 69 13.01 -28.38 12.69
N LEU A 70 12.13 -27.37 12.62
CA LEU A 70 11.58 -26.68 13.79
C LEU A 70 10.74 -27.62 14.68
N GLN A 71 9.90 -28.47 14.10
CA GLN A 71 9.12 -29.47 14.82
C GLN A 71 10.04 -30.50 15.53
N SER A 72 11.07 -30.99 14.83
CA SER A 72 12.05 -31.92 15.39
C SER A 72 12.93 -31.32 16.51
N ALA A 73 13.06 -29.99 16.55
CA ALA A 73 13.92 -29.27 17.50
C ALA A 73 13.30 -29.05 18.88
N GLY A 74 12.18 -29.72 19.20
CA GLY A 74 11.60 -29.76 20.55
C GLY A 74 10.31 -28.99 20.75
N ASN A 75 9.52 -28.76 19.70
CA ASN A 75 8.16 -28.22 19.84
C ASN A 75 7.13 -29.21 19.24
N PRO A 76 6.52 -30.10 20.07
CA PRO A 76 5.53 -31.08 19.60
C PRO A 76 4.31 -30.41 18.95
N ASP A 77 3.90 -29.25 19.47
CA ASP A 77 2.73 -28.48 19.03
C ASP A 77 3.09 -27.44 17.95
N TRP A 78 4.15 -27.68 17.18
CA TRP A 78 4.57 -26.77 16.12
C TRP A 78 3.50 -26.62 15.03
N LYS A 79 2.90 -25.43 14.93
CA LYS A 79 2.04 -25.05 13.81
C LYS A 79 2.87 -24.70 12.58
N LEU A 80 2.55 -25.32 11.44
CA LEU A 80 3.22 -25.03 10.16
C LEU A 80 3.10 -23.55 9.80
N GLU A 81 4.25 -22.93 9.52
CA GLU A 81 4.39 -21.51 9.18
C GLU A 81 4.99 -21.33 7.79
N PRO A 82 4.46 -20.42 6.95
CA PRO A 82 5.04 -20.15 5.64
C PRO A 82 6.30 -19.27 5.77
N PHE A 83 7.40 -19.73 5.18
CA PHE A 83 8.67 -19.00 5.14
C PHE A 83 8.99 -18.48 3.74
N ASP A 84 9.87 -17.48 3.71
CA ASP A 84 10.57 -16.97 2.53
C ASP A 84 12.08 -17.09 2.73
N PHE A 85 12.81 -17.19 1.63
CA PHE A 85 14.22 -17.60 1.61
C PHE A 85 15.06 -16.57 0.88
N LEU A 86 16.22 -16.25 1.45
CA LEU A 86 17.20 -15.32 0.90
C LEU A 86 18.56 -15.98 0.81
N ILE A 87 19.27 -15.66 -0.27
CA ILE A 87 20.68 -16.02 -0.50
C ILE A 87 21.39 -14.72 -0.88
N ASP A 88 22.48 -14.41 -0.18
CA ASP A 88 23.25 -13.16 -0.34
C ASP A 88 22.40 -11.87 -0.32
N GLY A 89 21.28 -11.90 0.42
CA GLY A 89 20.34 -10.78 0.56
C GLY A 89 19.22 -10.70 -0.48
N GLU A 90 19.20 -11.57 -1.49
CA GLU A 90 18.17 -11.62 -2.52
C GLU A 90 17.14 -12.74 -2.29
N LEU A 91 15.86 -12.46 -2.54
CA LEU A 91 14.76 -13.41 -2.34
C LEU A 91 14.69 -14.50 -3.42
N VAL A 92 14.67 -15.76 -2.99
CA VAL A 92 14.50 -16.93 -3.85
C VAL A 92 13.04 -17.07 -4.28
N ARG A 93 12.77 -16.77 -5.56
CA ARG A 93 11.43 -16.82 -6.19
C ARG A 93 11.30 -17.87 -7.30
N MET A 94 12.30 -18.74 -7.46
CA MET A 94 12.32 -19.86 -8.41
C MET A 94 12.83 -21.14 -7.72
N SER A 95 13.07 -22.23 -8.45
CA SER A 95 13.78 -23.39 -7.87
C SER A 95 15.21 -23.01 -7.51
N LEU A 96 15.76 -23.63 -6.47
CA LEU A 96 17.11 -23.34 -5.98
C LEU A 96 18.16 -23.50 -7.10
N GLU A 97 18.04 -24.52 -7.94
CA GLU A 97 18.88 -24.75 -9.12
C GLU A 97 18.91 -23.55 -10.08
N LYS A 98 17.73 -23.05 -10.46
CA LYS A 98 17.60 -21.92 -11.39
C LYS A 98 18.15 -20.64 -10.76
N PHE A 99 17.96 -20.45 -9.46
CA PHE A 99 18.49 -19.30 -8.73
C PHE A 99 20.03 -19.34 -8.70
N LEU A 100 20.62 -20.47 -8.30
CA LEU A 100 22.07 -20.63 -8.23
C LEU A 100 22.72 -20.48 -9.61
N LEU A 101 22.11 -21.03 -10.66
CA LEU A 101 22.57 -20.89 -12.04
C LEU A 101 22.48 -19.43 -12.52
N ALA A 102 21.36 -18.74 -12.26
CA ALA A 102 21.18 -17.33 -12.63
C ALA A 102 22.14 -16.37 -11.91
N LYS A 103 22.64 -16.76 -10.73
CA LYS A 103 23.60 -15.98 -9.92
C LYS A 103 25.05 -16.46 -10.03
N GLY A 104 25.33 -17.55 -10.73
CA GLY A 104 26.67 -18.14 -10.84
C GLY A 104 27.22 -18.68 -9.51
N ILE A 105 26.35 -19.03 -8.55
CA ILE A 105 26.76 -19.49 -7.22
C ILE A 105 27.11 -20.99 -7.28
N SER A 106 28.33 -21.35 -6.86
CA SER A 106 28.76 -22.75 -6.81
C SER A 106 28.05 -23.53 -5.70
N ALA A 107 27.48 -24.67 -6.07
CA ALA A 107 26.84 -25.64 -5.16
C ALA A 107 27.84 -26.55 -4.42
N GLU A 108 29.15 -26.36 -4.60
CA GLU A 108 30.20 -27.18 -3.98
C GLU A 108 30.46 -26.83 -2.50
N LYS A 109 30.12 -25.60 -2.09
CA LYS A 109 30.22 -25.14 -0.71
C LYS A 109 28.88 -25.28 0.00
N VAL A 110 28.92 -25.33 1.34
CA VAL A 110 27.70 -25.24 2.15
C VAL A 110 27.08 -23.87 1.94
N LEU A 111 25.92 -23.84 1.30
CA LEU A 111 25.16 -22.64 1.00
C LEU A 111 24.36 -22.22 2.24
N GLU A 112 24.57 -20.99 2.71
CA GLU A 112 23.73 -20.43 3.78
C GLU A 112 22.47 -19.82 3.18
N ILE A 113 21.30 -20.31 3.61
CA ILE A 113 20.00 -19.81 3.18
C ILE A 113 19.36 -19.13 4.39
N GLU A 114 19.24 -17.80 4.36
CA GLU A 114 18.50 -17.06 5.37
C GLU A 114 17.00 -17.28 5.16
N TYR A 115 16.26 -17.65 6.21
CA TYR A 115 14.80 -17.73 6.15
C TYR A 115 14.13 -16.69 7.05
N ILE A 116 13.06 -16.11 6.52
CA ILE A 116 12.19 -15.11 7.18
C ILE A 116 10.74 -15.57 7.09
N LYS A 117 9.86 -15.00 7.91
CA LYS A 117 8.41 -15.23 7.75
C LYS A 117 7.97 -14.72 6.38
N ALA A 118 7.12 -15.47 5.69
CA ALA A 118 6.60 -15.05 4.40
C ALA A 118 5.67 -13.85 4.55
N VAL A 119 5.91 -12.80 3.77
CA VAL A 119 5.18 -11.53 3.86
C VAL A 119 3.92 -11.59 3.00
N ALA A 120 2.89 -12.21 3.57
CA ALA A 120 1.56 -12.36 3.00
C ALA A 120 0.50 -12.19 4.10
N PRO A 121 -0.73 -11.75 3.77
CA PRO A 121 -1.81 -11.71 4.74
C PRO A 121 -2.13 -13.12 5.25
N ARG A 122 -2.51 -13.20 6.52
CA ARG A 122 -2.84 -14.47 7.21
C ARG A 122 -4.32 -14.62 7.47
N LYS A 123 -5.06 -13.51 7.39
CA LYS A 123 -6.48 -13.41 7.62
C LYS A 123 -7.04 -12.31 6.73
N GLU A 124 -8.22 -12.55 6.18
CA GLU A 124 -9.05 -11.53 5.57
C GLU A 124 -10.21 -11.29 6.54
N GLU A 125 -10.45 -10.03 6.88
CA GLU A 125 -11.62 -9.63 7.66
C GLU A 125 -12.85 -9.56 6.73
N GLU A 126 -14.05 -9.57 7.30
CA GLU A 126 -15.26 -9.36 6.51
C GLU A 126 -15.24 -7.96 5.85
N PRO A 127 -15.69 -7.81 4.60
CA PRO A 127 -15.70 -6.50 3.95
C PRO A 127 -16.73 -5.58 4.62
N SER A 128 -16.33 -4.34 4.85
CA SER A 128 -17.26 -3.29 5.29
C SER A 128 -17.85 -2.61 4.06
N PHE A 129 -19.17 -2.42 4.02
CA PHE A 129 -19.86 -1.91 2.84
C PHE A 129 -20.10 -0.40 2.90
N HIS A 130 -20.06 0.23 1.73
CA HIS A 130 -20.39 1.62 1.47
C HIS A 130 -21.55 1.68 0.46
N ASP A 131 -22.24 2.82 0.41
CA ASP A 131 -23.37 3.03 -0.49
C ASP A 131 -22.93 3.31 -1.94
N ASP A 132 -21.66 3.70 -2.15
CA ASP A 132 -21.02 3.95 -3.45
C ASP A 132 -19.51 3.61 -3.38
N TRP A 133 -18.76 3.88 -4.45
CA TRP A 133 -17.34 3.54 -4.61
C TRP A 133 -16.46 4.16 -3.51
N VAL A 134 -15.56 3.35 -2.94
CA VAL A 134 -14.57 3.82 -1.96
C VAL A 134 -13.39 4.41 -2.72
N SER A 135 -13.30 5.73 -2.76
CA SER A 135 -12.34 6.52 -3.54
C SER A 135 -10.96 6.61 -2.89
N ALA A 136 -10.92 6.67 -1.56
CA ALA A 136 -9.70 6.94 -0.79
C ALA A 136 -9.73 6.21 0.54
N VAL A 137 -8.56 5.81 1.02
CA VAL A 137 -8.38 5.21 2.34
C VAL A 137 -7.09 5.74 2.97
N ASP A 138 -7.13 6.00 4.27
CA ASP A 138 -5.97 6.34 5.11
C ASP A 138 -6.00 5.43 6.34
N GLY A 139 -4.96 4.62 6.50
CA GLY A 139 -4.71 3.71 7.62
C GLY A 139 -3.57 4.18 8.53
N SER A 140 -3.17 5.44 8.42
CA SER A 140 -1.96 5.96 9.05
C SER A 140 -2.05 6.04 10.58
N ASP A 141 -3.23 6.17 11.17
CA ASP A 141 -3.44 6.02 12.61
C ASP A 141 -3.75 4.54 12.97
N PRO A 142 -3.02 3.88 13.87
CA PRO A 142 -3.30 2.48 14.23
C PRO A 142 -4.67 2.27 14.91
N ARG A 143 -5.31 3.33 15.43
CA ARG A 143 -6.62 3.29 16.10
C ARG A 143 -7.78 3.22 15.10
N PHE A 144 -7.63 3.81 13.91
CA PHE A 144 -8.73 4.06 12.97
C PHE A 144 -8.35 3.82 11.51
N ILE A 145 -9.36 3.70 10.65
CA ILE A 145 -9.25 3.79 9.20
C ILE A 145 -10.21 4.89 8.74
N VAL A 146 -9.75 5.81 7.92
CA VAL A 146 -10.61 6.81 7.27
C VAL A 146 -10.87 6.38 5.83
N THR A 147 -12.12 6.40 5.38
CA THR A 147 -12.48 6.18 3.97
C THR A 147 -13.19 7.40 3.40
N GLY A 148 -12.80 7.83 2.20
CA GLY A 148 -13.61 8.70 1.34
C GLY A 148 -14.49 7.87 0.40
N CYS A 149 -15.65 8.41 0.02
CA CYS A 149 -16.62 7.72 -0.81
C CYS A 149 -17.20 8.63 -1.91
N TYR A 150 -17.71 8.01 -2.98
CA TYR A 150 -18.39 8.69 -4.08
C TYR A 150 -19.77 9.26 -3.69
N ASP A 151 -20.38 8.80 -2.59
CA ASP A 151 -21.61 9.36 -2.01
C ASP A 151 -21.44 10.75 -1.37
N GLY A 152 -20.23 11.32 -1.37
CA GLY A 152 -19.92 12.61 -0.77
C GLY A 152 -19.64 12.56 0.74
N LEU A 153 -19.62 11.38 1.35
CA LEU A 153 -19.32 11.20 2.77
C LEU A 153 -17.90 10.63 2.96
N ALA A 154 -17.27 10.99 4.08
CA ALA A 154 -16.18 10.20 4.63
C ALA A 154 -16.66 9.42 5.86
N ARG A 155 -16.01 8.30 6.18
CA ARG A 155 -16.40 7.40 7.29
C ARG A 155 -15.16 6.98 8.09
N LEU A 156 -15.30 6.88 9.41
CA LEU A 156 -14.24 6.47 10.35
C LEU A 156 -14.53 5.08 10.95
N TRP A 157 -13.61 4.15 10.77
CA TRP A 157 -13.76 2.75 11.18
C TRP A 157 -12.73 2.39 12.27
N LYS A 158 -13.17 1.75 13.37
CA LYS A 158 -12.24 1.18 14.39
C LYS A 158 -11.77 -0.24 14.04
N ALA A 159 -12.57 -0.96 13.26
CA ALA A 159 -12.34 -2.30 12.75
C ALA A 159 -13.30 -2.59 11.57
N SER A 160 -13.16 -3.75 10.93
CA SER A 160 -14.18 -4.30 10.02
C SER A 160 -15.58 -4.23 10.65
N GLY A 161 -16.55 -3.66 9.93
CA GLY A 161 -17.95 -3.51 10.34
C GLY A 161 -18.20 -2.43 11.39
N VAL A 162 -17.17 -1.86 12.03
CA VAL A 162 -17.31 -0.92 13.16
C VAL A 162 -17.09 0.52 12.67
N CYS A 163 -18.10 1.07 11.99
CA CYS A 163 -18.17 2.49 11.66
C CYS A 163 -18.58 3.30 12.90
N THR A 164 -17.81 4.34 13.24
CA THR A 164 -18.02 5.16 14.44
C THR A 164 -18.42 6.60 14.13
N HIS A 165 -17.95 7.14 13.01
CA HIS A 165 -18.27 8.50 12.59
C HIS A 165 -18.56 8.57 11.09
N VAL A 166 -19.55 9.38 10.73
CA VAL A 166 -19.84 9.79 9.35
C VAL A 166 -19.55 11.29 9.25
N LEU A 167 -18.75 11.66 8.27
CA LEU A 167 -18.32 13.03 8.03
C LEU A 167 -19.21 13.61 6.95
N GLU A 168 -20.26 14.32 7.39
CA GLU A 168 -21.33 14.81 6.54
C GLU A 168 -21.09 16.26 6.12
N GLY A 169 -21.19 16.54 4.82
CA GLY A 169 -21.39 17.91 4.33
C GLY A 169 -20.76 18.27 2.99
N HIS A 170 -19.82 17.47 2.45
CA HIS A 170 -19.36 17.65 1.06
C HIS A 170 -20.54 17.44 0.09
N SER A 171 -20.56 18.21 -1.00
CA SER A 171 -21.67 18.18 -1.97
C SER A 171 -21.37 17.37 -3.23
N ASP A 172 -20.22 16.68 -3.26
CA ASP A 172 -19.72 15.85 -4.35
C ASP A 172 -18.66 14.89 -3.78
N VAL A 173 -18.26 13.88 -4.56
CA VAL A 173 -17.30 12.80 -4.24
C VAL A 173 -16.14 13.30 -3.40
N VAL A 174 -15.91 12.66 -2.24
CA VAL A 174 -14.66 12.83 -1.49
C VAL A 174 -13.57 12.11 -2.29
N ALA A 175 -12.61 12.83 -2.87
CA ALA A 175 -11.57 12.26 -3.72
C ALA A 175 -10.35 11.75 -2.92
N SER A 176 -10.07 12.38 -1.77
CA SER A 176 -8.91 12.03 -0.93
C SER A 176 -9.17 12.37 0.54
N VAL A 177 -8.53 11.63 1.44
CA VAL A 177 -8.60 11.78 2.89
C VAL A 177 -7.18 11.72 3.46
N GLY A 178 -6.93 12.45 4.55
CA GLY A 178 -5.62 12.49 5.20
C GLY A 178 -5.70 12.82 6.69
N ILE A 179 -5.19 11.96 7.55
CA ILE A 179 -5.08 12.17 9.00
C ILE A 179 -3.93 13.14 9.29
N ILE A 180 -4.18 14.15 10.13
CA ILE A 180 -3.25 15.27 10.36
C ILE A 180 -2.35 15.00 11.58
N ASN A 181 -2.91 14.46 12.67
CA ASN A 181 -2.21 14.19 13.92
C ASN A 181 -2.33 12.70 14.35
N PRO A 182 -1.69 11.76 13.62
CA PRO A 182 -1.93 10.32 13.75
C PRO A 182 -1.44 9.66 15.06
N GLU A 183 -0.88 10.41 16.02
CA GLU A 183 -0.38 9.88 17.29
C GLU A 183 -0.64 10.82 18.48
N GLY A 184 -0.88 10.25 19.67
CA GLY A 184 -0.77 10.92 20.97
C GLY A 184 -1.86 11.92 21.37
N ALA A 185 -2.64 12.47 20.45
CA ALA A 185 -3.70 13.43 20.75
C ALA A 185 -5.01 12.76 21.23
N GLU A 186 -5.67 13.39 22.20
CA GLU A 186 -7.01 13.03 22.70
C GLU A 186 -8.09 13.21 21.61
N ALA A 187 -7.96 14.29 20.84
CA ALA A 187 -8.77 14.60 19.67
C ALA A 187 -7.97 14.40 18.38
N VAL A 188 -8.57 13.69 17.42
CA VAL A 188 -8.01 13.48 16.07
C VAL A 188 -8.56 14.53 15.12
N THR A 189 -7.68 15.07 14.30
CA THR A 189 -7.98 16.00 13.21
C THR A 189 -7.64 15.31 11.89
N LEU A 190 -8.52 15.43 10.90
CA LEU A 190 -8.26 14.97 9.54
C LEU A 190 -8.74 15.98 8.51
N ALA A 191 -8.18 15.90 7.31
CA ALA A 191 -8.63 16.62 6.13
C ALA A 191 -9.31 15.68 5.14
N THR A 192 -10.37 16.17 4.48
CA THR A 192 -10.96 15.56 3.29
C THR A 192 -10.87 16.55 2.13
N ALA A 193 -10.64 16.04 0.92
CA ALA A 193 -10.63 16.79 -0.33
C ALA A 193 -11.71 16.24 -1.26
N SER A 194 -12.48 17.13 -1.91
CA SER A 194 -13.64 16.73 -2.71
C SER A 194 -13.65 17.34 -4.12
N LYS A 195 -14.43 16.71 -5.00
CA LYS A 195 -14.84 17.26 -6.29
C LYS A 195 -15.66 18.56 -6.16
N ASP A 196 -16.23 18.84 -4.98
CA ASP A 196 -16.91 20.10 -4.64
C ASP A 196 -15.97 21.33 -4.55
N ARG A 197 -14.68 21.14 -4.88
CA ARG A 197 -13.61 22.15 -4.92
C ARG A 197 -13.17 22.65 -3.54
N THR A 198 -13.67 22.06 -2.45
CA THR A 198 -13.27 22.39 -1.09
C THR A 198 -12.35 21.32 -0.50
N LEU A 199 -11.56 21.73 0.49
CA LEU A 199 -11.12 20.81 1.54
C LEU A 199 -11.92 21.09 2.81
N ARG A 200 -12.06 20.09 3.65
CA ARG A 200 -12.73 20.23 4.95
C ARG A 200 -11.89 19.62 6.05
N LEU A 201 -11.81 20.32 7.17
CA LEU A 201 -11.15 19.85 8.37
C LEU A 201 -12.20 19.41 9.38
N TRP A 202 -11.97 18.25 9.96
CA TRP A 202 -12.86 17.58 10.90
C TRP A 202 -12.07 17.28 12.16
N LYS A 203 -12.73 17.42 13.31
CA LYS A 203 -12.15 17.13 14.61
C LYS A 203 -13.14 16.30 15.40
N PHE A 204 -12.67 15.24 16.04
CA PHE A 204 -13.46 14.36 16.89
C PHE A 204 -12.60 13.81 18.03
N ASP A 205 -13.23 13.54 19.16
CA ASP A 205 -12.56 12.91 20.30
C ASP A 205 -12.48 11.39 20.11
N THR A 206 -11.48 10.75 20.70
CA THR A 206 -11.23 9.32 20.48
C THR A 206 -12.09 8.38 21.33
N GLU A 207 -12.82 8.92 22.32
CA GLU A 207 -13.84 8.21 23.08
C GLU A 207 -15.18 8.09 22.32
N GLU A 208 -16.13 7.33 22.85
CA GLU A 208 -16.93 6.44 22.01
C GLU A 208 -18.25 6.97 21.44
N PRO A 209 -18.62 6.41 20.27
CA PRO A 209 -19.77 5.49 20.25
C PRO A 209 -19.39 4.08 19.78
N ILE A 210 -19.94 3.04 20.44
CA ILE A 210 -19.88 1.63 20.00
C ILE A 210 -21.10 1.22 19.16
N ASN A 211 -22.27 1.83 19.41
CA ASN A 211 -23.55 1.25 18.96
C ASN A 211 -24.10 1.81 17.64
N ASN A 212 -23.81 3.05 17.29
CA ASN A 212 -24.23 3.70 16.04
C ASN A 212 -23.19 4.74 15.62
N PRO A 213 -22.98 4.98 14.32
CA PRO A 213 -22.13 6.06 13.86
C PRO A 213 -22.73 7.43 14.23
N ILE A 214 -21.88 8.37 14.65
CA ILE A 214 -22.26 9.77 14.87
C ILE A 214 -21.93 10.58 13.61
N ASN A 215 -22.87 11.41 13.16
CA ASN A 215 -22.59 12.39 12.10
C ASN A 215 -21.86 13.58 12.71
N ILE A 216 -20.64 13.85 12.23
CA ILE A 216 -19.88 15.05 12.56
C ILE A 216 -19.85 16.00 11.37
N ARG A 217 -19.72 17.30 11.67
CA ARG A 217 -19.57 18.37 10.68
C ARG A 217 -18.14 18.88 10.65
N ALA A 218 -17.75 19.46 9.53
CA ALA A 218 -16.45 20.13 9.41
C ALA A 218 -16.43 21.39 10.30
N PHE A 219 -15.37 21.57 11.09
CA PHE A 219 -15.17 22.79 11.87
C PHE A 219 -14.57 23.92 11.02
N LYS A 220 -13.88 23.56 9.93
CA LYS A 220 -13.30 24.50 8.97
C LYS A 220 -13.45 24.02 7.52
N ILE A 221 -13.89 24.92 6.65
CA ILE A 221 -14.01 24.70 5.20
C ILE A 221 -12.93 25.54 4.51
N LEU A 222 -12.11 24.90 3.71
CA LEU A 222 -10.99 25.50 2.99
C LEU A 222 -11.38 25.73 1.53
N ARG A 223 -11.35 26.99 1.10
CA ARG A 223 -11.75 27.43 -0.26
C ARG A 223 -10.59 28.12 -0.97
N GLY A 224 -10.41 27.83 -2.25
CA GLY A 224 -9.36 28.47 -3.07
C GLY A 224 -9.05 27.76 -4.37
N HIS A 225 -9.24 26.43 -4.43
CA HIS A 225 -9.16 25.69 -5.69
C HIS A 225 -10.32 26.08 -6.63
N ARG A 226 -10.01 26.14 -7.93
CA ARG A 226 -10.96 26.51 -8.98
C ARG A 226 -11.68 25.30 -9.56
N GLU A 227 -11.08 24.12 -9.44
CA GLU A 227 -11.64 22.85 -9.87
C GLU A 227 -11.43 21.75 -8.82
N SER A 228 -11.99 20.56 -9.09
CA SER A 228 -12.00 19.42 -8.17
C SER A 228 -10.63 19.18 -7.53
N VAL A 229 -10.62 19.09 -6.20
CA VAL A 229 -9.44 18.67 -5.44
C VAL A 229 -9.33 17.15 -5.54
N GLN A 230 -8.15 16.64 -5.88
CA GLN A 230 -7.90 15.21 -6.10
C GLN A 230 -7.13 14.57 -4.96
N SER A 231 -6.26 15.32 -4.28
CA SER A 231 -5.37 14.77 -3.26
C SER A 231 -5.15 15.77 -2.12
N VAL A 232 -5.04 15.25 -0.90
CA VAL A 232 -4.61 15.99 0.29
C VAL A 232 -3.49 15.23 1.00
N ALA A 233 -2.52 15.95 1.56
CA ALA A 233 -1.51 15.39 2.45
C ALA A 233 -1.19 16.35 3.61
N ALA A 234 -1.01 15.79 4.80
CA ALA A 234 -0.65 16.55 6.00
C ALA A 234 0.86 16.67 6.18
N GLN A 235 1.30 17.83 6.69
CA GLN A 235 2.65 18.03 7.20
C GLN A 235 2.82 17.28 8.52
N LYS A 236 3.98 16.69 8.77
CA LYS A 236 4.26 15.87 9.96
C LYS A 236 4.05 16.54 11.34
N SER A 237 4.04 17.88 11.43
CA SER A 237 3.72 18.56 12.70
C SER A 237 2.22 18.69 12.96
N GLY A 238 1.39 18.55 11.92
CA GLY A 238 -0.06 18.72 11.99
C GLY A 238 -0.57 20.15 11.78
N ASP A 239 0.32 21.14 11.63
CA ASP A 239 -0.07 22.57 11.50
C ASP A 239 -0.53 22.96 10.10
N MET A 240 -0.17 22.15 9.10
CA MET A 240 -0.46 22.42 7.69
C MET A 240 -0.90 21.18 6.93
N VAL A 241 -1.69 21.41 5.88
CA VAL A 241 -2.00 20.45 4.82
C VAL A 241 -1.70 21.07 3.45
N CYS A 242 -1.38 20.24 2.47
CA CYS A 242 -1.28 20.62 1.06
C CYS A 242 -2.31 19.85 0.24
N SER A 243 -2.70 20.40 -0.92
CA SER A 243 -3.70 19.77 -1.78
C SER A 243 -3.44 19.96 -3.27
N GLY A 244 -3.62 18.90 -4.05
CA GLY A 244 -3.54 18.92 -5.52
C GLY A 244 -4.92 18.93 -6.17
N SER A 245 -5.08 19.66 -7.28
CA SER A 245 -6.36 19.84 -7.98
C SER A 245 -6.25 19.71 -9.51
N TRP A 246 -7.41 19.50 -10.14
CA TRP A 246 -7.64 19.64 -11.58
C TRP A 246 -7.30 21.03 -12.14
N ASP A 247 -7.24 22.07 -11.29
CA ASP A 247 -6.79 23.41 -11.69
C ASP A 247 -5.27 23.53 -11.94
N SER A 248 -4.54 22.41 -11.84
CA SER A 248 -3.09 22.29 -12.04
C SER A 248 -2.24 23.00 -10.96
N THR A 249 -2.85 23.39 -9.84
CA THR A 249 -2.14 24.02 -8.72
C THR A 249 -2.01 23.11 -7.50
N ILE A 250 -1.09 23.45 -6.61
CA ILE A 250 -1.03 22.90 -5.25
C ILE A 250 -1.24 24.03 -4.26
N ASN A 251 -2.27 23.95 -3.40
CA ASN A 251 -2.49 24.94 -2.35
C ASN A 251 -1.96 24.44 -0.99
N LEU A 252 -1.40 25.36 -0.20
CA LEU A 252 -0.99 25.14 1.18
C LEU A 252 -1.95 25.82 2.15
N TRP A 253 -2.33 25.11 3.21
CA TRP A 253 -3.38 25.55 4.14
C TRP A 253 -2.91 25.38 5.58
N ARG A 254 -3.38 26.26 6.48
CA ARG A 254 -3.16 26.13 7.93
C ARG A 254 -4.34 25.44 8.59
N THR A 255 -4.05 24.44 9.42
CA THR A 255 -5.06 23.62 10.09
C THR A 255 -5.68 24.32 11.31
N ASN A 256 -4.86 25.05 12.08
CA ASN A 256 -5.24 25.79 13.27
C ASN A 256 -5.12 27.30 13.07
N ASP A 257 -6.12 28.06 13.51
CA ASP A 257 -6.03 29.52 13.55
C ASP A 257 -5.47 29.97 14.91
N ASN A 258 -4.16 30.23 14.96
CA ASN A 258 -3.55 30.97 16.08
C ASN A 258 -3.99 32.45 16.02
N THR A 259 -5.25 32.73 16.35
CA THR A 259 -5.77 34.09 16.56
C THR A 259 -5.46 34.56 17.97
N ASP A 260 -4.17 34.76 18.27
CA ASP A 260 -3.73 35.55 19.43
C ASP A 260 -3.24 36.93 18.96
N GLY A 261 -4.12 37.64 18.22
CA GLY A 261 -3.67 38.82 17.48
C GLY A 261 -4.62 39.61 16.59
N ASP A 262 -5.96 39.46 16.67
CA ASP A 262 -6.85 40.60 16.32
C ASP A 262 -8.28 40.45 16.88
N LEU A 263 -8.53 41.00 18.08
CA LEU A 263 -9.87 41.04 18.69
C LEU A 263 -10.63 42.31 18.26
N VAL A 264 -11.15 42.33 17.03
CA VAL A 264 -12.13 43.34 16.62
C VAL A 264 -13.47 43.03 17.29
N SER A 265 -13.74 43.74 18.39
CA SER A 265 -14.87 43.49 19.30
C SER A 265 -16.25 43.80 18.70
N ILE A 266 -16.86 42.80 18.03
CA ILE A 266 -18.27 42.87 17.64
C ILE A 266 -19.17 42.66 18.86
N LYS A 267 -19.92 43.70 19.23
CA LYS A 267 -20.79 43.71 20.43
C LYS A 267 -21.89 42.65 20.33
N LYS A 268 -21.94 41.76 21.33
CA LYS A 268 -23.01 40.75 21.51
C LYS A 268 -24.40 41.39 21.43
N ARG A 269 -25.25 40.90 20.51
CA ARG A 269 -26.70 41.06 20.58
C ARG A 269 -27.33 39.66 20.67
N LYS A 270 -27.96 39.37 21.80
CA LYS A 270 -28.39 38.02 22.22
C LYS A 270 -29.82 37.74 21.75
N VAL A 271 -30.03 36.76 20.87
CA VAL A 271 -31.35 36.14 20.60
C VAL A 271 -31.18 34.65 20.23
N ASN A 272 -31.86 33.79 21.00
CA ASN A 272 -32.28 32.39 20.82
C ASN A 272 -31.32 31.25 20.43
N ASP A 273 -31.58 30.11 21.08
CA ASP A 273 -30.87 28.84 20.96
C ASP A 273 -31.22 28.05 19.69
N GLN A 274 -30.31 28.04 18.72
CA GLN A 274 -29.64 26.80 18.30
C GLN A 274 -28.14 27.12 18.24
N ALA A 275 -27.30 26.28 18.81
CA ALA A 275 -25.85 26.46 18.79
C ALA A 275 -25.31 26.07 17.40
N ASP A 276 -25.51 26.94 16.43
CA ASP A 276 -24.88 26.87 15.12
C ASP A 276 -23.39 27.19 15.32
N GLU A 277 -22.57 26.16 15.56
CA GLU A 277 -21.11 26.32 15.62
C GLU A 277 -20.65 26.89 14.27
N SER A 278 -20.20 28.15 14.31
CA SER A 278 -19.82 28.90 13.12
C SER A 278 -18.66 28.20 12.42
N GLN A 279 -18.96 27.50 11.32
CA GLN A 279 -17.95 26.85 10.50
C GLN A 279 -16.96 27.90 10.00
N LEU A 280 -15.68 27.73 10.35
CA LEU A 280 -14.63 28.65 9.94
C LEU A 280 -14.41 28.49 8.43
N GLU A 281 -14.25 29.59 7.70
CA GLU A 281 -13.74 29.54 6.33
C GLU A 281 -12.24 29.87 6.34
N GLY A 282 -11.46 29.14 5.55
CA GLY A 282 -10.02 29.36 5.39
C GLY A 282 -9.62 29.47 3.93
N GLU A 283 -8.75 30.42 3.63
CA GLU A 283 -8.13 30.60 2.33
C GLU A 283 -6.76 29.88 2.28
N ALA A 284 -6.22 29.69 1.07
CA ALA A 284 -4.88 29.15 0.89
C ALA A 284 -3.83 30.16 1.36
N MET A 285 -2.87 29.74 2.19
CA MET A 285 -1.74 30.59 2.57
C MET A 285 -0.79 30.86 1.39
N SER A 286 -0.63 29.86 0.51
CA SER A 286 0.15 29.97 -0.71
C SER A 286 -0.32 28.96 -1.76
N THR A 287 -0.01 29.26 -3.02
CA THR A 287 -0.30 28.43 -4.18
C THR A 287 0.99 28.16 -4.94
N LEU A 288 1.35 26.90 -5.09
CA LEU A 288 2.43 26.43 -5.94
C LEU A 288 1.90 26.23 -7.36
N VAL A 289 2.57 26.84 -8.34
CA VAL A 289 2.17 26.83 -9.75
C VAL A 289 3.34 26.33 -10.59
N GLY A 290 3.10 25.36 -11.46
CA GLY A 290 4.14 24.84 -12.37
C GLY A 290 3.73 23.57 -13.12
N HIS A 291 2.82 22.76 -12.56
CA HIS A 291 2.15 21.71 -13.34
C HIS A 291 1.27 22.32 -14.43
N THR A 292 1.13 21.59 -15.55
CA THR A 292 0.33 22.04 -16.71
C THR A 292 -0.98 21.27 -16.89
N GLN A 293 -1.22 20.28 -16.04
CA GLN A 293 -2.42 19.45 -15.97
C GLN A 293 -2.71 19.07 -14.51
N CYS A 294 -3.87 18.45 -14.29
CA CYS A 294 -4.34 17.92 -13.01
C CYS A 294 -3.23 17.33 -12.13
N VAL A 295 -3.11 17.86 -10.91
CA VAL A 295 -2.24 17.28 -9.87
C VAL A 295 -3.00 16.14 -9.20
N SER A 296 -2.72 14.91 -9.62
CA SER A 296 -3.44 13.71 -9.19
C SER A 296 -3.10 13.29 -7.77
N SER A 297 -1.89 13.55 -7.31
CA SER A 297 -1.43 13.09 -6.00
C SER A 297 -0.35 14.01 -5.43
N VAL A 298 -0.43 14.32 -4.13
CA VAL A 298 0.57 15.08 -3.37
C VAL A 298 0.96 14.33 -2.10
N VAL A 299 2.22 14.47 -1.68
CA VAL A 299 2.72 13.96 -0.38
C VAL A 299 3.68 14.96 0.26
N TRP A 300 3.64 15.05 1.59
CA TRP A 300 4.43 16.00 2.37
C TRP A 300 5.39 15.30 3.37
N PRO A 301 6.44 14.61 2.88
CA PRO A 301 7.31 13.76 3.70
C PRO A 301 8.30 14.50 4.62
N GLN A 302 8.68 15.75 4.32
CA GLN A 302 9.57 16.58 5.16
C GLN A 302 8.99 18.00 5.29
N HIS A 303 9.29 18.75 6.36
CA HIS A 303 8.64 20.04 6.62
C HIS A 303 8.79 21.06 5.48
N ASP A 304 9.93 21.02 4.80
CA ASP A 304 10.37 21.91 3.71
C ASP A 304 10.01 21.40 2.30
N THR A 305 9.61 20.12 2.17
CA THR A 305 9.58 19.42 0.89
C THR A 305 8.24 18.74 0.66
N ILE A 306 7.58 19.14 -0.43
CA ILE A 306 6.40 18.45 -0.99
C ILE A 306 6.81 17.74 -2.27
N TYR A 307 6.22 16.57 -2.53
CA TYR A 307 6.27 15.92 -3.83
C TYR A 307 4.87 15.83 -4.43
N SER A 308 4.78 15.95 -5.75
CA SER A 308 3.51 15.81 -6.48
C SER A 308 3.68 14.98 -7.74
N ALA A 309 2.58 14.36 -8.15
CA ALA A 309 2.42 13.68 -9.42
C ALA A 309 1.27 14.31 -10.20
N SER A 310 1.41 14.38 -11.54
CA SER A 310 0.43 15.02 -12.41
C SER A 310 0.18 14.25 -13.71
N TRP A 311 -0.95 14.60 -14.32
CA TRP A 311 -1.34 14.20 -15.67
C TRP A 311 -0.46 14.83 -16.77
N ASP A 312 0.42 15.79 -16.44
CA ASP A 312 1.45 16.30 -17.36
C ASP A 312 2.69 15.39 -17.50
N HIS A 313 2.64 14.22 -16.86
CA HIS A 313 3.67 13.19 -16.82
C HIS A 313 4.93 13.55 -16.00
N SER A 314 4.88 14.59 -15.16
CA SER A 314 5.97 14.93 -14.23
C SER A 314 5.68 14.48 -12.79
N VAL A 315 6.72 13.96 -12.13
CA VAL A 315 6.85 14.08 -10.67
C VAL A 315 7.63 15.36 -10.39
N ARG A 316 7.11 16.22 -9.51
CA ARG A 316 7.80 17.43 -9.07
C ARG A 316 8.12 17.39 -7.59
N ARG A 317 9.30 17.92 -7.23
CA ARG A 317 9.68 18.26 -5.85
C ARG A 317 9.56 19.77 -5.68
N TRP A 318 8.92 20.21 -4.61
CA TRP A 318 8.71 21.61 -4.29
C TRP A 318 9.41 21.98 -2.98
N ASP A 319 9.99 23.17 -2.98
CA ASP A 319 10.44 23.87 -1.78
C ASP A 319 9.27 24.68 -1.20
N VAL A 320 8.89 24.38 0.04
CA VAL A 320 7.72 24.97 0.71
C VAL A 320 7.90 26.46 1.01
N GLU A 321 9.11 26.89 1.36
CA GLU A 321 9.38 28.27 1.81
C GLU A 321 9.42 29.26 0.63
N THR A 322 10.06 28.86 -0.47
CA THR A 322 10.20 29.67 -1.68
C THR A 322 9.09 29.43 -2.72
N GLY A 323 8.33 28.35 -2.56
CA GLY A 323 7.26 27.94 -3.48
C GLY A 323 7.74 27.44 -4.84
N LYS A 324 9.04 27.14 -5.00
CA LYS A 324 9.65 26.78 -6.28
C LYS A 324 9.71 25.27 -6.50
N ASP A 325 9.66 24.86 -7.76
CA ASP A 325 10.03 23.52 -8.19
C ASP A 325 11.57 23.35 -8.16
N LEU A 326 12.03 22.34 -7.40
CA LEU A 326 13.44 22.00 -7.23
C LEU A 326 13.92 20.95 -8.25
N THR A 327 13.05 20.00 -8.57
CA THR A 327 13.32 18.91 -9.53
C THR A 327 12.03 18.49 -10.22
N ASP A 328 12.15 18.17 -11.52
CA ASP A 328 11.11 17.59 -12.37
C ASP A 328 11.63 16.25 -12.91
N ILE A 329 10.84 15.18 -12.75
CA ILE A 329 11.10 13.85 -13.29
C ILE A 329 9.97 13.51 -14.27
N PHE A 330 10.25 13.67 -15.56
CA PHE A 330 9.34 13.27 -16.63
C PHE A 330 9.35 11.75 -16.86
N CYS A 331 8.18 11.11 -16.78
CA CYS A 331 8.04 9.65 -16.94
C CYS A 331 7.33 9.22 -18.25
N GLY A 332 6.75 10.17 -19.00
CA GLY A 332 6.05 9.89 -20.28
C GLY A 332 4.74 9.09 -20.15
N LYS A 333 4.09 9.13 -18.97
CA LYS A 333 2.80 8.52 -18.65
C LYS A 333 2.01 9.43 -17.71
N VAL A 334 0.68 9.40 -17.77
CA VAL A 334 -0.17 10.07 -16.78
C VAL A 334 0.06 9.41 -15.43
N LEU A 335 0.50 10.18 -14.44
CA LEU A 335 0.71 9.68 -13.09
C LEU A 335 -0.60 9.76 -12.29
N THR A 336 -0.85 8.73 -11.50
CA THR A 336 -2.11 8.53 -10.76
C THR A 336 -1.91 8.66 -9.26
N CYS A 337 -0.77 8.20 -8.74
CA CYS A 337 -0.43 8.24 -7.33
C CYS A 337 1.08 8.38 -7.11
N ILE A 338 1.46 8.96 -5.97
CA ILE A 338 2.86 9.07 -5.52
C ILE A 338 2.95 8.77 -4.02
N ASP A 339 4.06 8.19 -3.58
CA ASP A 339 4.40 8.07 -2.17
C ASP A 339 5.92 8.07 -1.95
N VAL A 340 6.38 8.66 -0.85
CA VAL A 340 7.82 8.87 -0.57
C VAL A 340 8.20 8.18 0.73
N GLY A 341 9.20 7.31 0.65
CA GLY A 341 9.57 6.40 1.74
C GLY A 341 10.81 5.59 1.39
N GLY A 342 10.81 4.31 1.73
CA GLY A 342 11.93 3.41 1.45
C GLY A 342 13.21 3.76 2.22
N GLU A 343 14.38 3.51 1.61
CA GLU A 343 15.69 3.79 2.22
C GLU A 343 15.83 5.27 2.61
N SER A 344 16.12 5.52 3.88
CA SER A 344 16.24 6.86 4.47
C SER A 344 15.02 7.77 4.22
N SER A 345 13.85 7.21 3.92
CA SER A 345 12.64 7.93 3.51
C SER A 345 12.85 8.87 2.30
N ALA A 346 13.74 8.48 1.38
CA ALA A 346 14.13 9.28 0.22
C ALA A 346 13.62 8.74 -1.13
N LEU A 347 13.20 7.48 -1.22
CA LEU A 347 12.76 6.88 -2.49
C LEU A 347 11.35 7.34 -2.85
N ILE A 348 11.18 7.72 -4.11
CA ILE A 348 9.91 8.17 -4.68
C ILE A 348 9.30 6.99 -5.44
N ALA A 349 8.16 6.48 -4.99
CA ALA A 349 7.35 5.52 -5.74
C ALA A 349 6.20 6.27 -6.43
N ALA A 350 5.89 5.93 -7.69
CA ALA A 350 4.69 6.42 -8.36
C ALA A 350 4.02 5.36 -9.23
N GLY A 351 2.69 5.36 -9.20
CA GLY A 351 1.83 4.64 -10.14
C GLY A 351 1.43 5.52 -11.32
N ALA A 352 1.04 4.88 -12.41
CA ALA A 352 0.69 5.55 -13.66
C ALA A 352 -0.52 4.91 -14.35
N SER A 353 -0.92 5.50 -15.47
CA SER A 353 -1.91 4.98 -16.42
C SER A 353 -1.42 3.74 -17.22
N ASP A 354 -0.61 2.89 -16.59
CA ASP A 354 -0.07 1.64 -17.12
C ASP A 354 0.26 0.68 -15.94
N PRO A 355 0.56 -0.61 -16.18
CA PRO A 355 0.73 -1.60 -15.10
C PRO A 355 2.10 -1.55 -14.41
N ILE A 356 2.86 -0.46 -14.58
CA ILE A 356 4.24 -0.38 -14.10
C ILE A 356 4.33 0.60 -12.93
N LEU A 357 4.56 0.05 -11.74
CA LEU A 357 5.04 0.81 -10.60
C LEU A 357 6.50 1.20 -10.87
N ARG A 358 6.83 2.48 -10.66
CA ARG A 358 8.17 3.04 -10.88
C ARG A 358 8.72 3.62 -9.59
N ILE A 359 10.02 3.44 -9.35
CA ILE A 359 10.70 4.00 -8.19
C ILE A 359 11.97 4.74 -8.60
N TRP A 360 12.09 6.00 -8.18
CA TRP A 360 13.26 6.85 -8.41
C TRP A 360 14.00 7.13 -7.10
N ASP A 361 15.30 7.34 -7.22
CA ASP A 361 16.17 7.79 -6.12
C ASP A 361 16.62 9.24 -6.39
N PRO A 362 16.04 10.26 -5.71
CA PRO A 362 16.39 11.66 -5.93
C PRO A 362 17.83 11.99 -5.51
N ARG A 363 18.51 11.09 -4.79
CA ARG A 363 19.94 11.20 -4.43
C ARG A 363 20.86 10.90 -5.62
N LYS A 364 20.32 10.39 -6.73
CA LYS A 364 21.04 10.11 -7.99
C LYS A 364 20.54 11.03 -9.12
N PRO A 365 20.82 12.35 -9.05
CA PRO A 365 20.33 13.31 -10.03
C PRO A 365 20.92 13.04 -11.43
N GLY A 366 20.15 13.37 -12.47
CA GLY A 366 20.57 13.27 -13.87
C GLY A 366 19.99 12.10 -14.66
N THR A 367 19.28 11.15 -14.01
CA THR A 367 18.55 10.08 -14.70
C THR A 367 17.03 10.23 -14.54
N SER A 368 16.30 10.44 -15.63
CA SER A 368 14.83 10.32 -15.64
C SER A 368 14.34 8.87 -15.55
N ALA A 369 15.22 7.91 -15.85
CA ALA A 369 14.95 6.49 -15.69
C ALA A 369 14.77 6.12 -14.20
N PRO A 370 13.72 5.36 -13.84
CA PRO A 370 13.57 4.84 -12.48
C PRO A 370 14.61 3.76 -12.18
N VAL A 371 14.98 3.66 -10.90
CA VAL A 371 15.91 2.66 -10.36
C VAL A 371 15.26 1.27 -10.28
N PHE A 372 13.96 1.22 -10.00
CA PHE A 372 13.17 -0.01 -10.02
C PHE A 372 11.91 0.16 -10.87
N GLN A 373 11.51 -0.91 -11.56
CA GLN A 373 10.24 -1.02 -12.28
C GLN A 373 9.61 -2.37 -11.94
N PHE A 374 8.34 -2.38 -11.56
CA PHE A 374 7.60 -3.59 -11.21
C PHE A 374 6.35 -3.68 -12.09
N SER A 375 6.22 -4.75 -12.87
CA SER A 375 5.26 -4.87 -13.97
C SER A 375 4.40 -6.14 -13.89
N SER A 376 3.90 -6.48 -12.70
CA SER A 376 3.03 -7.65 -12.49
C SER A 376 1.53 -7.34 -12.44
N HIS A 377 1.14 -6.06 -12.30
CA HIS A 377 -0.24 -5.64 -12.50
C HIS A 377 -0.64 -5.81 -13.98
N THR A 378 -1.95 -5.77 -14.27
CA THR A 378 -2.47 -5.86 -15.64
C THR A 378 -3.28 -4.64 -16.08
N SER A 379 -3.43 -3.65 -15.19
CA SER A 379 -4.13 -2.39 -15.44
C SER A 379 -3.43 -1.24 -14.71
N TRP A 380 -4.00 -0.03 -14.74
CA TRP A 380 -3.42 1.16 -14.12
C TRP A 380 -3.17 0.96 -12.63
N VAL A 381 -2.01 1.40 -12.13
CA VAL A 381 -1.73 1.45 -10.68
C VAL A 381 -2.47 2.65 -10.10
N SER A 382 -3.37 2.45 -9.15
CA SER A 382 -4.25 3.48 -8.60
C SER A 382 -3.72 4.10 -7.31
N ALA A 383 -3.06 3.30 -6.47
CA ALA A 383 -2.36 3.76 -5.26
C ALA A 383 -1.04 3.01 -5.06
N CYS A 384 -0.07 3.67 -4.43
CA CYS A 384 1.15 3.06 -3.92
C CYS A 384 1.43 3.62 -2.51
N LYS A 385 1.80 2.76 -1.55
CA LYS A 385 2.09 3.16 -0.16
C LYS A 385 3.26 2.41 0.44
N TRP A 386 4.26 3.15 0.90
CA TRP A 386 5.41 2.59 1.62
C TRP A 386 4.99 2.12 3.00
N HIS A 387 5.57 1.01 3.43
CA HIS A 387 5.37 0.55 4.79
C HIS A 387 6.08 1.49 5.78
N LYS A 388 5.41 1.91 6.86
CA LYS A 388 5.89 2.96 7.78
C LYS A 388 7.23 2.68 8.49
N LYS A 389 7.54 1.41 8.77
CA LYS A 389 8.75 0.99 9.52
C LYS A 389 9.82 0.34 8.62
N SER A 390 9.40 -0.69 7.88
CA SER A 390 10.25 -1.38 6.90
C SER A 390 10.49 -0.57 5.61
N TRP A 391 11.76 -0.41 5.25
CA TRP A 391 12.28 0.51 4.23
C TRP A 391 12.42 -0.11 2.82
N PHE A 392 11.94 -1.33 2.65
CA PHE A 392 11.91 -2.03 1.36
C PHE A 392 10.55 -2.64 1.03
N HIS A 393 9.55 -2.50 1.91
CA HIS A 393 8.19 -2.96 1.70
C HIS A 393 7.27 -1.86 1.19
N LEU A 394 6.45 -2.19 0.19
CA LEU A 394 5.50 -1.29 -0.46
C LEU A 394 4.22 -2.07 -0.79
N ALA A 395 3.06 -1.44 -0.68
CA ALA A 395 1.79 -1.94 -1.19
C ALA A 395 1.35 -1.14 -2.42
N THR A 396 0.73 -1.79 -3.40
CA THR A 396 0.08 -1.11 -4.54
C THR A 396 -1.33 -1.60 -4.77
N ALA A 397 -2.23 -0.71 -5.16
CA ALA A 397 -3.55 -1.01 -5.67
C ALA A 397 -3.61 -0.81 -7.19
N SER A 398 -4.51 -1.52 -7.88
CA SER A 398 -4.69 -1.36 -9.31
C SER A 398 -6.14 -1.56 -9.77
N TYR A 399 -6.44 -1.00 -10.93
CA TYR A 399 -7.67 -1.20 -11.69
C TYR A 399 -7.83 -2.63 -12.24
N ASP A 400 -6.90 -3.55 -11.97
CA ASP A 400 -7.04 -4.99 -12.24
C ASP A 400 -7.76 -5.77 -11.11
N GLY A 401 -8.19 -5.07 -10.05
CA GLY A 401 -8.89 -5.66 -8.90
C GLY A 401 -7.96 -6.21 -7.81
N LYS A 402 -6.64 -6.00 -7.94
CA LYS A 402 -5.64 -6.60 -7.05
C LYS A 402 -4.91 -5.55 -6.22
N VAL A 403 -4.55 -5.94 -5.00
CA VAL A 403 -3.53 -5.27 -4.20
C VAL A 403 -2.30 -6.16 -4.15
N MET A 404 -1.11 -5.61 -4.42
CA MET A 404 0.14 -6.36 -4.42
C MET A 404 1.09 -5.85 -3.34
N LEU A 405 1.76 -6.79 -2.65
CA LEU A 405 2.83 -6.50 -1.71
C LEU A 405 4.19 -6.70 -2.39
N TRP A 406 5.09 -5.74 -2.21
CA TRP A 406 6.40 -5.72 -2.87
C TRP A 406 7.53 -5.69 -1.85
N ASP A 407 8.68 -6.20 -2.28
CA ASP A 407 9.98 -6.06 -1.62
C ASP A 407 11.00 -5.64 -2.67
N LEU A 408 11.72 -4.54 -2.45
CA LEU A 408 12.72 -4.02 -3.39
C LEU A 408 13.83 -5.03 -3.75
N ARG A 409 14.02 -6.07 -2.93
CA ARG A 409 15.01 -7.14 -3.12
C ARG A 409 14.55 -8.22 -4.12
N THR A 410 13.40 -8.05 -4.77
CA THR A 410 12.92 -8.96 -5.82
C THR A 410 12.04 -8.26 -6.85
N ALA A 411 12.08 -8.72 -8.10
CA ALA A 411 11.24 -8.19 -9.18
C ALA A 411 9.78 -8.66 -9.15
N TRP A 412 9.42 -9.54 -8.22
CA TRP A 412 8.11 -10.21 -8.15
C TRP A 412 7.37 -9.84 -6.85
N PRO A 413 6.03 -9.74 -6.87
CA PRO A 413 5.27 -9.47 -5.66
C PRO A 413 5.46 -10.60 -4.64
N LEU A 414 5.51 -10.24 -3.35
CA LEU A 414 5.54 -11.15 -2.20
C LEU A 414 4.21 -11.89 -2.05
N ALA A 415 3.12 -11.15 -2.24
CA ALA A 415 1.75 -11.61 -2.15
C ALA A 415 0.86 -10.78 -3.08
N ILE A 416 -0.23 -11.40 -3.52
CA ILE A 416 -1.32 -10.79 -4.27
C ILE A 416 -2.57 -10.98 -3.43
N ILE A 417 -3.33 -9.91 -3.24
CA ILE A 417 -4.57 -9.85 -2.47
C ILE A 417 -5.69 -9.59 -3.46
N GLU A 418 -6.66 -10.49 -3.54
CA GLU A 418 -7.76 -10.48 -4.51
C GLU A 418 -9.11 -10.29 -3.80
N SER A 419 -9.16 -9.31 -2.90
CA SER A 419 -10.33 -8.98 -2.05
C SER A 419 -11.47 -8.28 -2.81
N HIS A 420 -11.14 -7.58 -3.91
CA HIS A 420 -12.09 -6.79 -4.70
C HIS A 420 -12.50 -7.51 -5.98
N LYS A 421 -13.74 -7.29 -6.42
CA LYS A 421 -14.29 -7.86 -7.68
C LYS A 421 -14.26 -6.89 -8.87
N ASP A 422 -13.92 -5.63 -8.61
CA ASP A 422 -13.77 -4.54 -9.58
C ASP A 422 -12.51 -3.74 -9.18
N LYS A 423 -12.22 -2.65 -9.88
CA LYS A 423 -11.06 -1.77 -9.69
C LYS A 423 -10.84 -1.43 -8.22
N VAL A 424 -9.63 -1.66 -7.72
CA VAL A 424 -9.17 -1.07 -6.46
C VAL A 424 -8.78 0.36 -6.75
N LEU A 425 -9.37 1.32 -6.05
CA LEU A 425 -9.12 2.75 -6.23
C LEU A 425 -8.07 3.25 -5.25
N CYS A 426 -8.00 2.66 -4.06
CA CYS A 426 -7.08 3.07 -2.99
C CYS A 426 -6.63 1.88 -2.14
N ALA A 427 -5.41 1.97 -1.58
CA ALA A 427 -4.94 1.08 -0.53
C ALA A 427 -3.91 1.79 0.35
N ASP A 428 -3.82 1.38 1.62
CA ASP A 428 -2.84 1.89 2.58
C ASP A 428 -2.46 0.81 3.62
N TRP A 429 -1.38 1.04 4.36
CA TRP A 429 -0.97 0.22 5.49
C TRP A 429 -1.67 0.66 6.77
N TRP A 430 -2.22 -0.30 7.51
CA TRP A 430 -2.83 -0.09 8.82
C TRP A 430 -2.10 -0.91 9.89
N ARG A 431 -1.89 -0.32 11.07
CA ARG A 431 -1.19 -0.91 12.24
C ARG A 431 0.25 -1.42 12.02
N GLY A 432 0.74 -1.44 10.77
CA GLY A 432 2.03 -2.01 10.37
C GLY A 432 2.01 -3.53 10.18
N ASP A 433 0.84 -4.16 10.22
CA ASP A 433 0.65 -5.61 10.00
C ASP A 433 -0.56 -5.92 9.13
N SER A 434 -1.25 -4.90 8.62
CA SER A 434 -2.50 -5.02 7.88
C SER A 434 -2.48 -4.08 6.68
N VAL A 435 -3.17 -4.45 5.62
CA VAL A 435 -3.44 -3.58 4.47
C VAL A 435 -4.94 -3.36 4.36
N VAL A 436 -5.31 -2.11 4.18
CA VAL A 436 -6.68 -1.65 3.97
C VAL A 436 -6.83 -1.21 2.53
N SER A 437 -7.97 -1.51 1.90
CA SER A 437 -8.18 -1.26 0.48
C SER A 437 -9.63 -0.92 0.17
N GLY A 438 -9.84 -0.04 -0.81
CA GLY A 438 -11.14 0.46 -1.24
C GLY A 438 -11.28 0.42 -2.75
N GLY A 439 -12.48 0.12 -3.24
CA GLY A 439 -12.70 -0.13 -4.66
C GLY A 439 -14.07 0.30 -5.19
N ALA A 440 -14.24 0.12 -6.50
CA ALA A 440 -15.47 0.35 -7.25
C ALA A 440 -16.57 -0.71 -6.96
N ASP A 441 -16.27 -1.74 -6.16
CA ASP A 441 -17.26 -2.69 -5.65
C ASP A 441 -17.86 -2.30 -4.28
N SER A 442 -17.74 -1.01 -3.93
CA SER A 442 -18.33 -0.35 -2.74
C SER A 442 -17.97 -1.01 -1.41
N LYS A 443 -16.71 -1.43 -1.26
CA LYS A 443 -16.19 -2.06 -0.04
C LYS A 443 -14.91 -1.42 0.46
N LEU A 444 -14.77 -1.42 1.78
CA LEU A 444 -13.50 -1.43 2.50
C LEU A 444 -13.13 -2.88 2.86
N SER A 445 -12.01 -3.35 2.31
CA SER A 445 -11.42 -4.67 2.60
C SER A 445 -10.21 -4.54 3.51
N ILE A 446 -10.07 -5.42 4.50
CA ILE A 446 -8.94 -5.44 5.43
C ILE A 446 -8.27 -6.83 5.41
N SER A 447 -6.98 -6.86 5.06
CA SER A 447 -6.16 -8.08 5.05
C SER A 447 -5.08 -7.96 6.12
N SER A 448 -5.15 -8.81 7.16
CA SER A 448 -4.42 -8.65 8.42
C SER A 448 -3.39 -9.76 8.68
N GLY A 449 -2.51 -9.53 9.65
CA GLY A 449 -1.48 -10.47 10.09
C GLY A 449 -0.29 -10.63 9.14
N ILE A 450 -0.02 -9.63 8.29
CA ILE A 450 1.12 -9.56 7.38
C ILE A 450 2.39 -9.38 8.24
N PRO A 451 3.33 -10.35 8.25
CA PRO A 451 4.48 -10.32 9.15
C PRO A 451 5.63 -9.47 8.58
N VAL A 452 5.43 -8.15 8.54
CA VAL A 452 6.49 -7.20 8.18
C VAL A 452 7.46 -7.06 9.37
N LEU A 453 8.76 -7.22 9.09
CA LEU A 453 9.87 -7.11 10.05
C LEU A 453 10.66 -5.81 9.85
#